data_AF-A0A661HJQ0-F1
#
_entry.id   AF-A0A661HJQ0-F1
#
_cell.length_a   1.000
_cell.length_b   1.000
_cell.length_c   1.000
_cell.angle_alpha   90.00
_cell.angle_beta   90.00
_cell.angle_gamma   90.00
#
_symmetry.space_group_name_H-M   'P 1'
#
loop_
_entity.id
_entity.type
_entity.pdbx_description
1 polymer ?
#
loop_
_entity_poly.entity_id
_entity_poly.type
_entity_poly.pdbx_seq_one_letter_code
_entity_poly.pdbx_strand_id
1 'polypeptide(L)'
;MYKQTVPERIKQLRTLMLIHSYIYYKLHSNIVSDDLWQMWANELRDMQKEHGEEWGWYDEDFKNWSGDTGMHLTFDSWVISKSHYVIAVNKKMMENKQ
;
A
#
# COMPACT_ATOMS: atom_id res chain seq x y z
N MET A 1 8.45 12.06 -19.49
CA MET A 1 7.92 11.29 -18.34
C MET A 1 8.95 11.41 -17.23
N TYR A 2 8.62 12.01 -16.09
CA TYR A 2 9.54 12.02 -14.93
C TYR A 2 9.57 10.61 -14.34
N LYS A 3 10.75 9.99 -14.29
CA LYS A 3 10.94 8.71 -13.63
C LYS A 3 10.97 8.97 -12.13
N GLN A 4 10.16 8.24 -11.36
CA GLN A 4 10.20 8.34 -9.90
C GLN A 4 11.60 8.00 -9.38
N THR A 5 12.03 8.72 -8.36
CA THR A 5 13.21 8.38 -7.56
C THR A 5 12.92 7.15 -6.69
N VAL A 6 13.97 6.49 -6.20
CA VAL A 6 13.85 5.36 -5.27
C VAL A 6 13.02 5.71 -4.02
N PRO A 7 13.27 6.83 -3.31
CA PRO A 7 12.46 7.22 -2.15
C PRO A 7 10.98 7.41 -2.48
N GLU A 8 10.66 8.04 -3.61
CA GLU A 8 9.28 8.26 -4.04
C GLU A 8 8.54 6.95 -4.30
N ARG A 9 9.23 5.99 -4.93
CA ARG A 9 8.64 4.67 -5.23
C ARG A 9 8.46 3.84 -3.96
N ILE A 10 9.44 3.81 -3.05
CA ILE A 10 9.30 3.12 -1.75
C ILE A 10 8.14 3.70 -0.95
N LYS A 11 8.05 5.04 -0.86
CA LYS A 11 6.93 5.71 -0.20
C LYS A 11 5.60 5.34 -0.84
N GLN A 12 5.52 5.31 -2.16
CA GLN A 12 4.32 4.90 -2.88
C GLN A 12 3.91 3.47 -2.54
N LEU A 13 4.85 2.51 -2.61
CA LEU A 13 4.57 1.11 -2.32
C LEU A 13 4.12 0.90 -0.87
N ARG A 14 4.78 1.53 0.10
CA ARG A 14 4.36 1.50 1.52
C ARG A 14 2.94 2.03 1.70
N THR A 15 2.61 3.14 1.04
CA THR A 15 1.25 3.69 1.06
C THR A 15 0.23 2.73 0.45
N LEU A 16 0.57 2.04 -0.65
CA LEU A 16 -0.31 1.02 -1.24
C LEU A 16 -0.52 -0.15 -0.27
N MET A 17 0.54 -0.62 0.39
CA MET A 17 0.46 -1.68 1.40
C MET A 17 -0.46 -1.28 2.56
N LEU A 18 -0.28 -0.09 3.13
CA LEU A 18 -1.12 0.41 4.23
C LEU A 18 -2.60 0.49 3.85
N ILE A 19 -2.89 1.17 2.73
CA ILE A 19 -4.28 1.43 2.30
C ILE A 19 -4.98 0.11 1.94
N HIS A 20 -4.37 -0.71 1.09
CA HIS A 20 -5.04 -1.91 0.60
C HIS A 20 -5.12 -3.01 1.66
N SER A 21 -4.17 -3.07 2.61
CA SER A 21 -4.30 -3.97 3.76
C SER A 21 -5.41 -3.54 4.71
N TYR A 22 -5.58 -2.23 4.98
CA TYR A 22 -6.71 -1.75 5.76
C TYR A 22 -8.05 -2.07 5.09
N ILE A 23 -8.15 -1.82 3.77
CA ILE A 23 -9.36 -2.12 3.00
C ILE A 23 -9.71 -3.61 3.07
N TYR A 24 -8.72 -4.49 2.92
CA TYR A 24 -8.92 -5.93 2.99
C TYR A 24 -9.30 -6.41 4.39
N TYR A 25 -8.48 -6.10 5.41
CA TYR A 25 -8.63 -6.66 6.75
C TYR A 25 -9.68 -5.95 7.63
N LYS A 26 -9.91 -4.66 7.44
CA LYS A 26 -10.80 -3.85 8.30
C LYS A 26 -12.12 -3.49 7.64
N LEU A 27 -12.13 -3.30 6.32
CA LEU A 27 -13.35 -2.96 5.59
C LEU A 27 -13.97 -4.15 4.85
N HIS A 28 -13.34 -5.33 4.93
CA HIS A 28 -13.80 -6.56 4.27
C HIS A 28 -14.12 -6.35 2.79
N SER A 29 -13.30 -5.55 2.11
CA SER A 29 -13.46 -5.20 0.71
C SER A 29 -12.18 -5.47 -0.06
N ASN A 30 -12.31 -5.85 -1.33
CA ASN A 30 -11.19 -6.15 -2.20
C ASN A 30 -11.38 -5.34 -3.50
N ILE A 31 -10.65 -4.23 -3.62
CA ILE A 31 -10.68 -3.34 -4.80
C ILE A 31 -9.45 -3.52 -5.70
N VAL A 32 -8.48 -4.34 -5.27
CA VAL A 32 -7.29 -4.74 -6.03
C VAL A 32 -7.07 -6.23 -5.77
N SER A 33 -6.80 -7.00 -6.82
CA SER A 33 -6.59 -8.45 -6.66
C SER A 33 -5.39 -8.75 -5.78
N ASP A 34 -5.44 -9.93 -5.15
CA ASP A 34 -4.35 -10.42 -4.30
C ASP A 34 -3.03 -10.51 -5.08
N ASP A 35 -3.08 -10.93 -6.35
CA ASP A 35 -1.89 -10.97 -7.24
C ASP A 35 -1.25 -9.58 -7.42
N LEU A 36 -2.07 -8.55 -7.65
CA LEU A 36 -1.58 -7.19 -7.84
C LEU A 36 -1.00 -6.62 -6.54
N TRP A 37 -1.66 -6.89 -5.42
CA TRP A 37 -1.14 -6.54 -4.10
C TRP A 37 0.21 -7.23 -3.84
N GLN A 38 0.31 -8.52 -4.15
CA GLN A 38 1.52 -9.33 -3.97
C GLN A 38 2.68 -8.84 -4.85
N MET A 39 2.39 -8.40 -6.08
CA MET A 39 3.40 -7.78 -6.95
C MET A 39 4.03 -6.55 -6.29
N TRP A 40 3.22 -5.66 -5.72
CA TRP A 40 3.73 -4.48 -5.00
C TRP A 40 4.47 -4.84 -3.71
N ALA A 41 3.97 -5.85 -2.98
CA ALA A 41 4.61 -6.32 -1.75
C ALA A 41 6.02 -6.89 -2.01
N ASN A 42 6.16 -7.68 -3.08
CA ASN A 42 7.44 -8.22 -3.54
C ASN A 42 8.39 -7.12 -4.02
N GLU A 43 7.88 -6.17 -4.81
CA GLU A 43 8.67 -5.03 -5.27
C GLU A 43 9.21 -4.22 -4.07
N LEU A 44 8.37 -3.95 -3.07
CA LEU A 44 8.79 -3.23 -1.87
C LEU A 44 9.88 -3.98 -1.09
N ARG A 45 9.73 -5.29 -0.92
CA ARG A 45 10.73 -6.15 -0.28
C ARG A 45 12.07 -6.06 -1.00
N ASP A 46 12.06 -6.20 -2.31
CA ASP A 46 13.29 -6.23 -3.10
C ASP A 46 13.98 -4.86 -3.10
N MET A 47 13.21 -3.78 -3.21
CA MET A 47 13.72 -2.40 -3.09
C MET A 47 14.30 -2.10 -1.70
N GLN A 48 13.66 -2.56 -0.63
CA GLN A 48 14.17 -2.37 0.73
C GLN A 48 15.45 -3.16 1.00
N LYS A 49 15.56 -4.38 0.44
CA LYS A 49 16.79 -5.16 0.50
C LYS A 49 17.94 -4.48 -0.24
N GLU A 50 17.65 -3.84 -1.38
CA GLU A 50 18.67 -3.19 -2.21
C GLU A 50 19.12 -1.83 -1.66
N HIS A 51 18.18 -1.04 -1.13
CA HIS A 51 18.42 0.37 -0.83
C HIS A 51 18.31 0.73 0.66
N GLY A 52 17.90 -0.21 1.53
CA GLY A 52 17.67 0.02 2.95
C GLY A 52 16.20 0.28 3.29
N GLU A 53 15.91 0.42 4.58
CA GLU A 53 14.54 0.49 5.12
C GLU A 53 14.21 1.82 5.82
N GLU A 54 15.20 2.69 6.04
CA GLU A 54 15.03 3.98 6.73
C GLU A 54 14.72 5.09 5.71
N TRP A 55 13.44 5.45 5.58
CA TRP A 55 12.97 6.42 4.59
C TRP A 55 12.06 7.51 5.18
N GLY A 56 11.87 7.52 6.50
CA GLY A 56 11.03 8.48 7.21
C GLY A 56 9.53 8.30 6.93
N TRP A 57 9.09 7.11 6.52
CA TRP A 57 7.69 6.84 6.18
C TRP A 57 7.25 5.46 6.61
N TYR A 58 6.62 5.37 7.79
CA TYR A 58 6.21 4.11 8.43
C TYR A 58 7.37 3.10 8.57
N ASP A 59 8.60 3.59 8.81
CA ASP A 59 9.80 2.75 8.85
C ASP A 59 9.66 1.57 9.82
N GLU A 60 9.02 1.78 10.98
CA GLU A 60 8.79 0.71 11.97
C GLU A 60 7.84 -0.39 11.46
N ASP A 61 6.75 -0.04 10.78
CA ASP A 61 5.80 -1.02 10.24
C ASP A 61 6.43 -1.84 9.09
N PHE A 62 7.38 -1.24 8.35
CA PHE A 62 8.03 -1.86 7.21
C PHE A 62 9.43 -2.41 7.51
N LYS A 63 9.82 -2.44 8.78
CA LYS A 63 11.07 -3.03 9.22
C LYS A 63 11.05 -4.54 8.99
N ASN A 64 12.09 -5.07 8.35
CA ASN A 64 12.17 -6.48 7.92
C ASN A 64 10.99 -6.93 7.05
N TRP A 65 10.44 -6.02 6.24
CA TRP A 65 9.28 -6.33 5.39
C TRP A 65 9.56 -7.53 4.46
N SER A 66 8.82 -8.63 4.65
CA SER A 66 8.97 -9.84 3.85
C SER A 66 8.08 -9.87 2.61
N GLY A 67 7.02 -9.06 2.59
CA GLY A 67 6.02 -9.06 1.51
C GLY A 67 4.93 -10.13 1.63
N ASP A 68 4.89 -10.91 2.72
CA ASP A 68 3.96 -12.04 2.84
C ASP A 68 2.56 -11.64 3.34
N THR A 69 2.46 -10.59 4.16
CA THR A 69 1.19 -10.14 4.72
C THR A 69 1.25 -8.70 5.19
N GLY A 70 0.15 -7.96 5.02
CA GLY A 70 -0.04 -6.62 5.60
C GLY A 70 -0.86 -6.61 6.90
N MET A 71 -1.14 -7.78 7.50
CA MET A 71 -2.00 -7.88 8.69
C MET A 71 -1.43 -7.15 9.92
N HIS A 72 -0.09 -7.07 10.02
CA HIS A 72 0.61 -6.47 11.14
C HIS A 72 0.73 -4.95 11.06
N LEU A 73 0.37 -4.34 9.92
CA LEU A 73 0.55 -2.92 9.68
C LEU A 73 -0.31 -2.06 10.61
N THR A 74 0.26 -0.97 11.11
CA THR A 74 -0.48 0.02 11.91
C THR A 74 -1.34 0.90 11.02
N PHE A 75 -2.58 1.15 11.46
CA PHE A 75 -3.55 1.95 10.72
C PHE A 75 -3.93 3.20 11.51
N ASP A 76 -3.19 4.28 11.29
CA ASP A 76 -3.51 5.58 11.90
C ASP A 76 -4.68 6.30 11.19
N SER A 77 -5.07 7.44 11.73
CA SER A 77 -6.15 8.27 11.18
C SER A 77 -5.95 8.67 9.71
N TRP A 78 -4.71 8.82 9.27
CA TRP A 78 -4.41 9.15 7.87
C TRP A 78 -4.68 7.95 6.96
N VAL A 79 -4.20 6.76 7.32
CA VAL A 79 -4.45 5.52 6.56
C VAL A 79 -5.94 5.22 6.48
N ILE A 80 -6.66 5.35 7.60
CA ILE A 80 -8.11 5.13 7.67
C ILE A 80 -8.83 6.09 6.71
N SER A 81 -8.55 7.39 6.82
CA SER A 81 -9.20 8.42 6.01
C SER A 81 -8.93 8.22 4.51
N LYS A 82 -7.68 7.90 4.15
CA LYS A 82 -7.30 7.63 2.76
C LYS A 82 -7.95 6.36 2.21
N SER A 83 -8.05 5.31 3.01
CA SER A 83 -8.69 4.06 2.60
C SER A 83 -10.17 4.24 2.27
N HIS A 84 -10.91 4.98 3.11
CA HIS A 84 -12.30 5.32 2.84
C HIS A 84 -12.45 6.16 1.57
N TYR A 85 -11.57 7.15 1.36
CA TYR A 85 -11.57 7.96 0.14
C TYR A 85 -11.34 7.10 -1.12
N VAL A 86 -10.34 6.21 -1.10
CA VAL A 86 -10.02 5.34 -2.24
C VAL A 86 -11.19 4.43 -2.60
N ILE A 87 -11.86 3.82 -1.61
CA ILE A 87 -13.06 3.02 -1.86
C ILE A 87 -14.18 3.86 -2.48
N ALA A 88 -14.43 5.07 -1.95
CA ALA A 88 -15.49 5.93 -2.46
C ALA A 88 -15.25 6.33 -3.92
N VAL A 89 -14.01 6.66 -4.28
CA VAL A 89 -13.63 6.95 -5.66
C VAL A 89 -13.79 5.72 -6.55
N ASN A 90 -13.36 4.55 -6.09
CA ASN A 90 -13.49 3.29 -6.84
C ASN A 90 -14.97 2.98 -7.16
N LYS A 91 -15.86 3.11 -6.18
CA LYS A 91 -17.32 2.91 -6.37
C LYS A 91 -17.87 3.85 -7.43
N LYS A 92 -17.56 5.15 -7.33
CA LYS A 92 -17.99 6.15 -8.32
C LYS A 92 -17.46 5.86 -9.73
N MET A 93 -16.22 5.38 -9.84
CA MET A 93 -15.64 4.99 -11.13
C MET A 93 -16.32 3.76 -11.75
N MET A 94 -16.78 2.82 -10.93
CA MET A 94 -17.52 1.64 -11.41
C MET A 94 -18.95 1.99 -11.82
N GLU A 95 -19.61 2.89 -11.11
CA GLU A 95 -20.95 3.42 -11.45
C GLU A 95 -20.94 4.17 -12.79
N ASN A 96 -19.92 5.00 -13.04
CA ASN A 96 -19.81 5.78 -14.28
C ASN A 96 -19.40 4.94 -15.52
N LYS A 97 -19.08 3.66 -15.34
CA LYS A 97 -18.75 2.73 -16.44
C LYS A 97 -19.95 1.91 -16.92
N GLN A 98 -21.10 2.03 -16.24
CA GLN A 98 -22.40 1.51 -16.67
C GLN A 98 -23.14 2.55 -17.51
#